data_AF-A0A2T7DKM0-F1
#
_entry.id   AF-A0A2T7DKM0-F1
#
_cell.length_a   1.000
_cell.length_b   1.000
_cell.length_c   1.000
_cell.angle_alpha   90.00
_cell.angle_beta   90.00
_cell.angle_gamma   90.00
#
_symmetry.space_group_name_H-M   'P 1'
#
loop_
_entity.id
_entity.type
_entity.pdbx_description
1 polymer ?
#
loop_
_entity_poly.entity_id
_entity_poly.type
_entity_poly.pdbx_seq_one_letter_code
_entity_poly.pdbx_strand_id
1 'polypeptide(L)'
;MSYTGSAPASSSLYWKGMESSGDPHPPILAGAQNAWDMLSDEQSQKHITTGSGDLNNILGGGIHCKEVTEIGGVPGVGKTQLGIQLAINVQIPVEYGGLGGKAVYIDTEGSFMVERVYQIAEGCISDILEHFPHSHGKSSSGQKQLQPEHFLADIYYFRICSYTEQIAAINYLEKFLGEHKDILMIWLCGPECSVDCH
;
A
#
# COMPACT_ATOMS: atom_id res chain seq x y z
N MET A 1 -42.86 -9.92 40.43
CA MET A 1 -42.59 -11.14 39.64
C MET A 1 -41.09 -11.35 39.61
N SER A 2 -40.61 -12.24 40.48
CA SER A 2 -39.22 -12.66 40.60
C SER A 2 -38.91 -13.74 39.57
N TYR A 3 -37.99 -13.50 38.65
CA TYR A 3 -37.49 -14.52 37.75
C TYR A 3 -36.36 -15.31 38.43
N THR A 4 -36.69 -16.50 38.89
CA THR A 4 -35.72 -17.54 39.25
C THR A 4 -35.35 -18.29 37.97
N GLY A 5 -34.19 -17.99 37.39
CA GLY A 5 -33.58 -18.75 36.31
C GLY A 5 -32.33 -19.46 36.82
N SER A 6 -32.43 -20.78 37.01
CA SER A 6 -31.32 -21.66 37.36
C SER A 6 -30.28 -21.71 36.24
N ALA A 7 -29.02 -21.41 36.55
CA ALA A 7 -27.90 -21.68 35.66
C ALA A 7 -27.71 -23.20 35.50
N PRO A 8 -27.53 -23.75 34.29
CA PRO A 8 -27.01 -25.10 34.15
C PRO A 8 -25.53 -25.08 34.49
N ALA A 9 -25.17 -25.76 35.58
CA ALA A 9 -23.81 -26.16 35.86
C ALA A 9 -23.39 -27.22 34.82
N SER A 10 -22.37 -26.90 34.00
CA SER A 10 -21.36 -27.81 33.45
C SER A 10 -20.80 -27.27 32.13
N SER A 11 -19.89 -26.29 32.22
CA SER A 11 -18.96 -25.94 31.13
C SER A 11 -17.51 -26.37 31.45
N SER A 12 -17.28 -26.96 32.64
CA SER A 12 -15.95 -27.33 33.12
C SER A 12 -15.42 -28.66 32.56
N LEU A 13 -16.20 -29.42 31.80
CA LEU A 13 -15.80 -30.74 31.29
C LEU A 13 -15.30 -30.73 29.83
N TYR A 14 -15.50 -29.65 29.08
CA TYR A 14 -15.02 -29.57 27.69
C TYR A 14 -13.55 -29.12 27.56
N TRP A 15 -12.99 -28.48 28.58
CA TRP A 15 -11.60 -27.99 28.56
C TRP A 15 -10.58 -28.93 29.23
N LYS A 16 -11.04 -30.01 29.86
CA LYS A 16 -10.18 -30.86 30.71
C LYS A 16 -9.48 -32.00 29.95
N GLY A 17 -9.49 -31.96 28.61
CA GLY A 17 -9.01 -33.05 27.75
C GLY A 17 -7.91 -32.66 26.73
N MET A 18 -7.38 -31.44 26.78
CA MET A 18 -6.38 -30.95 25.81
C MET A 18 -5.02 -30.61 26.46
N GLU A 19 -4.67 -31.29 27.54
CA GLU A 19 -3.33 -31.22 28.15
C GLU A 19 -2.63 -32.58 28.03
N SER A 20 -2.34 -33.07 26.81
CA SER A 20 -1.28 -34.05 26.56
C SER A 20 -1.14 -34.45 25.08
N SER A 21 -0.57 -33.59 24.24
CA SER A 21 0.26 -34.00 23.10
C SER A 21 0.83 -32.76 22.43
N GLY A 22 2.14 -32.73 22.21
CA GLY A 22 2.86 -31.61 21.62
C GLY A 22 2.61 -31.44 20.13
N ASP A 23 1.40 -31.01 19.75
CA ASP A 23 1.07 -30.58 18.40
C ASP A 23 0.85 -29.05 18.37
N PRO A 24 1.41 -28.33 17.39
CA PRO A 24 1.24 -26.88 17.29
C PRO A 24 -0.22 -26.56 16.93
N HIS A 25 -0.78 -25.56 17.59
CA HIS A 25 -2.17 -25.12 17.42
C HIS A 25 -2.61 -25.03 15.95
N PRO A 26 -3.89 -25.34 15.62
CA PRO A 26 -4.38 -25.26 14.25
C PRO A 26 -4.23 -23.82 13.69
N PRO A 27 -3.90 -23.66 12.38
CA PRO A 27 -3.61 -22.36 11.75
C PRO A 27 -4.71 -21.29 11.96
N ILE A 28 -5.94 -21.72 12.19
CA ILE A 28 -7.12 -20.87 12.38
C ILE A 28 -7.01 -20.02 13.67
N LEU A 29 -6.38 -20.54 14.73
CA LEU A 29 -6.19 -19.80 15.98
C LEU A 29 -5.06 -18.77 15.90
N ALA A 30 -4.10 -18.95 14.99
CA ALA A 30 -2.99 -18.01 14.79
C ALA A 30 -3.44 -16.68 14.15
N GLY A 31 -4.62 -16.64 13.53
CA GLY A 31 -5.20 -15.44 12.91
C GLY A 31 -6.38 -14.83 13.67
N ALA A 32 -6.72 -15.31 14.88
CA ALA A 32 -7.81 -14.76 15.65
C ALA A 32 -7.40 -13.42 16.30
N GLN A 33 -7.96 -12.30 15.81
CA GLN A 33 -7.80 -10.97 16.40
C GLN A 33 -9.12 -10.50 17.02
N ASN A 34 -9.03 -9.70 18.10
CA ASN A 34 -10.23 -9.09 18.67
C ASN A 34 -10.57 -7.79 17.92
N ALA A 35 -11.84 -7.36 17.97
CA ALA A 35 -12.31 -6.19 17.22
C ALA A 35 -11.62 -4.86 17.63
N TRP A 36 -11.10 -4.78 18.86
CA TRP A 36 -10.34 -3.62 19.32
C TRP A 36 -8.95 -3.56 18.67
N ASP A 37 -8.28 -4.70 18.55
CA ASP A 37 -6.99 -4.80 17.85
C ASP A 37 -7.16 -4.42 16.38
N MET A 38 -8.22 -4.91 15.71
CA MET A 38 -8.52 -4.56 14.32
C MET A 38 -8.70 -3.04 14.12
N LEU A 39 -9.50 -2.39 14.98
CA LEU A 39 -9.71 -0.94 14.91
C LEU A 39 -8.43 -0.15 15.22
N SER A 40 -7.63 -0.63 16.18
CA SER A 40 -6.36 0.00 16.53
C SER A 40 -5.35 -0.12 15.39
N ASP A 41 -5.30 -1.28 14.72
CA ASP A 41 -4.49 -1.51 13.53
C ASP A 41 -4.91 -0.58 12.39
N GLU A 42 -6.22 -0.47 12.12
CA GLU A 42 -6.80 0.43 11.10
C GLU A 42 -6.43 1.90 11.35
N GLN A 43 -6.54 2.39 12.58
CA GLN A 43 -6.16 3.76 12.94
C GLN A 43 -4.65 4.03 12.84
N SER A 44 -3.84 2.99 12.91
CA SER A 44 -2.38 3.08 12.81
C SER A 44 -1.87 2.94 11.37
N GLN A 45 -2.77 2.71 10.40
CA GLN A 45 -2.37 2.43 9.03
C GLN A 45 -1.66 3.61 8.38
N LYS A 46 -0.61 3.26 7.65
CA LYS A 46 0.13 4.19 6.82
C LYS A 46 -0.66 4.45 5.55
N HIS A 47 -0.48 5.63 5.00
CA HIS A 47 -1.10 6.02 3.73
C HIS A 47 -0.06 6.65 2.81
N ILE A 48 -0.30 6.54 1.51
CA ILE A 48 0.44 7.26 0.48
C ILE A 48 -0.31 8.57 0.21
N THR A 49 0.35 9.71 0.43
CA THR A 49 -0.20 11.01 0.06
C THR A 49 -0.46 11.09 -1.45
N THR A 50 -1.54 11.76 -1.85
CA THR A 50 -1.82 12.05 -3.26
C THR A 50 -1.07 13.28 -3.78
N GLY A 51 -0.41 14.04 -2.89
CA GLY A 51 0.17 15.36 -3.20
C GLY A 51 -0.86 16.50 -3.17
N SER A 52 -2.16 16.21 -3.06
CA SER A 52 -3.23 17.20 -2.92
C SER A 52 -3.87 17.10 -1.54
N GLY A 53 -3.87 18.20 -0.79
CA GLY A 53 -4.53 18.27 0.52
C GLY A 53 -6.03 17.98 0.44
N ASP A 54 -6.70 18.49 -0.59
CA ASP A 54 -8.14 18.27 -0.78
C ASP A 54 -8.46 16.80 -1.07
N LEU A 55 -7.67 16.16 -1.94
CA LEU A 55 -7.87 14.75 -2.29
C LEU A 55 -7.52 13.83 -1.12
N ASN A 56 -6.45 14.15 -0.38
CA ASN A 56 -6.13 13.45 0.87
C ASN A 56 -7.30 13.56 1.88
N ASN A 57 -7.89 14.74 2.05
CA ASN A 57 -9.03 14.91 2.96
C ASN A 57 -10.24 14.06 2.55
N ILE A 58 -10.52 13.97 1.25
CA ILE A 58 -11.60 13.13 0.72
C ILE A 58 -11.32 11.63 0.98
N LEU A 59 -10.07 11.21 0.86
CA LEU A 59 -9.63 9.82 1.07
C LEU A 59 -9.32 9.48 2.54
N GLY A 60 -9.50 10.42 3.47
CA GLY A 60 -9.21 10.19 4.89
C GLY A 60 -7.71 10.16 5.24
N GLY A 61 -6.88 10.85 4.46
CA GLY A 61 -5.43 11.01 4.68
C GLY A 61 -4.59 10.73 3.43
N GLY A 62 -5.09 9.89 2.53
CA GLY A 62 -4.39 9.46 1.33
C GLY A 62 -4.86 8.07 0.90
N ILE A 63 -4.08 7.37 0.09
CA ILE A 63 -4.34 5.97 -0.26
C ILE A 63 -3.89 5.07 0.89
N HIS A 64 -4.82 4.34 1.50
CA HIS A 64 -4.56 3.44 2.63
C HIS A 64 -3.77 2.22 2.18
N CYS A 65 -2.87 1.75 3.06
CA CYS A 65 -2.08 0.55 2.83
C CYS A 65 -2.71 -0.69 3.45
N LYS A 66 -2.50 -1.84 2.82
CA LYS A 66 -3.21 -3.11 3.01
C LYS A 66 -4.65 -3.11 2.48
N GLU A 67 -4.95 -2.21 1.55
CA GLU A 67 -6.26 -2.08 0.91
C GLU A 67 -6.12 -1.88 -0.60
N VAL A 68 -7.17 -2.31 -1.32
CA VAL A 68 -7.32 -2.03 -2.75
C VAL A 68 -8.25 -0.82 -2.90
N THR A 69 -7.74 0.25 -3.49
CA THR A 69 -8.51 1.46 -3.82
C THR A 69 -8.78 1.53 -5.31
N GLU A 70 -10.05 1.58 -5.71
CA GLU A 70 -10.45 1.76 -7.11
C GLU A 70 -10.65 3.25 -7.44
N ILE A 71 -10.05 3.69 -8.54
CA ILE A 71 -10.17 5.05 -9.07
C ILE A 71 -10.87 4.97 -10.43
N GLY A 72 -12.17 5.28 -10.42
CA GLY A 72 -13.02 5.33 -11.61
C GLY A 72 -13.12 6.72 -12.23
N GLY A 73 -13.38 6.79 -13.54
CA GLY A 73 -13.69 8.04 -14.23
C GLY A 73 -13.47 7.97 -15.74
N VAL A 74 -13.99 8.96 -16.48
CA VAL A 74 -13.88 8.97 -17.95
C VAL A 74 -12.43 9.12 -18.44
N PRO A 75 -12.11 8.76 -19.70
CA PRO A 75 -10.78 9.02 -20.25
C PRO A 75 -10.40 10.50 -20.14
N GLY A 76 -9.15 10.79 -19.77
CA GLY A 76 -8.65 12.16 -19.62
C GLY A 76 -8.89 12.84 -18.28
N VAL A 77 -9.59 12.21 -17.31
CA VAL A 77 -9.79 12.81 -15.96
C VAL A 77 -8.55 12.84 -15.07
N GLY A 78 -7.44 12.25 -15.53
CA GLY A 78 -6.17 12.27 -14.80
C GLY A 78 -5.80 10.98 -14.06
N LYS A 79 -6.50 9.85 -14.27
CA LYS A 79 -6.17 8.56 -13.62
C LYS A 79 -4.71 8.16 -13.79
N THR A 80 -4.20 8.18 -15.02
CA THR A 80 -2.79 7.89 -15.33
C THR A 80 -1.84 8.84 -14.59
N GLN A 81 -2.18 10.13 -14.50
CA GLN A 81 -1.37 11.13 -13.82
C GLN A 81 -1.31 10.86 -12.32
N LEU A 82 -2.46 10.54 -11.71
CA LEU A 82 -2.54 10.16 -10.30
C LEU A 82 -1.75 8.88 -10.02
N GLY A 83 -1.84 7.88 -10.89
CA GLY A 83 -1.05 6.66 -10.74
C GLY A 83 0.45 6.89 -10.78
N ILE A 84 0.94 7.74 -11.70
CA ILE A 84 2.36 8.11 -11.76
C ILE A 84 2.75 8.90 -10.50
N GLN A 85 1.91 9.84 -10.06
CA GLN A 85 2.16 10.62 -8.85
C GLN A 85 2.27 9.72 -7.61
N LEU A 86 1.36 8.75 -7.45
CA LEU A 86 1.40 7.80 -6.33
C LEU A 86 2.63 6.90 -6.38
N ALA A 87 3.02 6.46 -7.58
CA ALA A 87 4.23 5.65 -7.79
C ALA A 87 5.51 6.39 -7.36
N ILE A 88 5.52 7.72 -7.43
CA ILE A 88 6.60 8.58 -6.91
C ILE A 88 6.42 8.80 -5.40
N ASN A 89 5.20 9.11 -4.95
CA ASN A 89 4.93 9.48 -3.56
C ASN A 89 5.21 8.35 -2.56
N VAL A 90 4.99 7.09 -2.95
CA VAL A 90 5.33 5.93 -2.10
C VAL A 90 6.84 5.85 -1.79
N GLN A 91 7.67 6.37 -2.70
CA GLN A 91 9.13 6.34 -2.60
C GLN A 91 9.70 7.50 -1.80
N ILE A 92 8.89 8.52 -1.49
CA ILE A 92 9.32 9.65 -0.66
C ILE A 92 9.83 9.09 0.68
N PRO A 93 11.04 9.46 1.13
CA PRO A 93 11.57 9.00 2.39
C PRO A 93 10.69 9.36 3.59
N VAL A 94 10.73 8.54 4.63
CA VAL A 94 9.88 8.70 5.83
C VAL A 94 10.17 10.02 6.57
N GLU A 95 11.41 10.50 6.52
CA GLU A 95 11.81 11.81 7.05
C GLU A 95 11.12 13.00 6.37
N TYR A 96 10.57 12.80 5.17
CA TYR A 96 9.78 13.78 4.42
C TYR A 96 8.28 13.43 4.38
N GLY A 97 7.84 12.48 5.22
CA GLY A 97 6.44 12.10 5.36
C GLY A 97 5.93 11.07 4.34
N GLY A 98 6.82 10.43 3.57
CA GLY A 98 6.46 9.31 2.70
C GLY A 98 6.66 7.94 3.36
N LEU A 99 6.69 6.88 2.54
CA LEU A 99 6.84 5.50 3.01
C LEU A 99 8.21 4.88 2.71
N GLY A 100 9.01 5.48 1.82
CA GLY A 100 10.31 4.98 1.40
C GLY A 100 10.28 3.60 0.72
N GLY A 101 9.14 3.23 0.14
CA GLY A 101 8.97 1.96 -0.58
C GLY A 101 9.14 2.10 -2.09
N LYS A 102 8.88 1.03 -2.82
CA LYS A 102 8.93 0.96 -4.29
C LYS A 102 7.55 0.74 -4.89
N ALA A 103 7.43 0.98 -6.18
CA ALA A 103 6.18 0.84 -6.91
C ALA A 103 6.28 -0.22 -8.02
N VAL A 104 5.19 -0.96 -8.21
CA VAL A 104 4.92 -1.73 -9.43
C VAL A 104 3.85 -0.99 -10.22
N TYR A 105 4.09 -0.78 -11.51
CA TYR A 105 3.14 -0.14 -12.42
C TYR A 105 2.78 -1.12 -13.54
N ILE A 106 1.55 -1.59 -13.54
CA ILE A 106 0.99 -2.49 -14.55
C ILE A 106 0.16 -1.65 -15.51
N ASP A 107 0.54 -1.66 -16.78
CA ASP A 107 -0.05 -0.81 -17.82
C ASP A 107 -0.68 -1.64 -18.93
N THR A 108 -2.01 -1.70 -18.96
CA THR A 108 -2.76 -2.38 -20.02
C THR A 108 -3.07 -1.48 -21.21
N GLU A 109 -3.03 -0.15 -21.06
CA GLU A 109 -3.48 0.80 -22.08
C GLU A 109 -2.33 1.42 -22.89
N GLY A 110 -1.15 1.56 -22.28
CA GLY A 110 0.06 2.08 -22.91
C GLY A 110 0.23 3.54 -22.58
N SER A 111 -0.32 3.96 -21.44
CA SER A 111 -0.44 5.36 -21.04
C SER A 111 0.72 5.81 -20.16
N PHE A 112 1.56 4.88 -19.69
CA PHE A 112 2.74 5.19 -18.91
C PHE A 112 3.80 5.88 -19.77
N MET A 113 4.22 7.08 -19.39
CA MET A 113 5.22 7.88 -20.10
C MET A 113 6.38 8.20 -19.15
N VAL A 114 7.57 7.70 -19.46
CA VAL A 114 8.76 7.87 -18.61
C VAL A 114 9.14 9.34 -18.47
N GLU A 115 9.01 10.12 -19.53
CA GLU A 115 9.24 11.57 -19.51
C GLU A 115 8.31 12.27 -18.51
N ARG A 116 7.07 11.78 -18.38
CA ARG A 116 6.11 12.33 -17.43
C ARG A 116 6.46 11.94 -16.00
N VAL A 117 6.95 10.73 -15.77
CA VAL A 117 7.48 10.32 -14.45
C VAL A 117 8.62 11.24 -14.04
N TYR A 118 9.56 11.51 -14.94
CA TYR A 118 10.69 12.40 -14.67
C TYR A 118 10.24 13.80 -14.25
N GLN A 119 9.32 14.41 -15.01
CA GLN A 119 8.77 15.73 -14.71
C GLN A 119 8.07 15.78 -13.34
N ILE A 120 7.29 14.75 -13.01
CA ILE A 120 6.59 14.68 -11.73
C ILE A 120 7.58 14.46 -10.59
N ALA A 121 8.65 13.69 -10.82
CA ALA A 121 9.70 13.49 -9.83
C ALA A 121 10.46 14.78 -9.53
N GLU A 122 10.79 15.58 -10.56
CA GLU A 122 11.38 16.91 -10.37
C GLU A 122 10.47 17.82 -9.54
N GLY A 123 9.18 17.89 -9.88
CA GLY A 123 8.20 18.68 -9.12
C GLY A 123 8.09 18.23 -7.66
N CYS A 124 8.00 16.93 -7.43
CA CYS A 124 7.94 16.34 -6.08
C CYS A 124 9.19 16.69 -5.26
N ILE A 125 10.38 16.62 -5.86
CA ILE A 125 11.62 17.02 -5.19
C ILE A 125 11.56 18.52 -4.85
N SER A 126 11.20 19.39 -5.79
CA SER A 126 11.04 20.82 -5.52
C SER A 126 10.09 21.08 -4.35
N ASP A 127 8.93 20.42 -4.32
CA ASP A 127 7.96 20.55 -3.24
C ASP A 127 8.57 20.12 -1.89
N ILE A 128 9.28 19.00 -1.83
CA ILE A 128 9.96 18.53 -0.61
C ILE A 128 10.99 19.56 -0.12
N LEU A 129 11.80 20.10 -1.03
CA LEU A 129 12.86 21.06 -0.69
C LEU A 129 12.28 22.38 -0.13
N GLU A 130 11.14 22.83 -0.63
CA GLU A 130 10.46 24.03 -0.15
C GLU A 130 9.82 23.84 1.23
N HIS A 131 9.22 22.67 1.50
CA HIS A 131 8.51 22.40 2.75
C HIS A 131 9.43 21.92 3.89
N PHE A 132 10.61 21.35 3.57
CA PHE A 132 11.56 20.81 4.55
C PHE A 132 12.97 21.46 4.47
N PRO A 133 13.10 22.80 4.59
CA PRO A 133 14.37 23.50 4.33
C PRO A 133 15.49 23.19 5.34
N HIS A 134 15.17 22.67 6.53
CA HIS A 134 16.14 22.46 7.63
C HIS A 134 16.67 21.02 7.75
N SER A 135 16.15 20.08 6.96
CA SER A 135 16.61 18.67 6.98
C SER A 135 17.89 18.44 6.17
N HIS A 136 18.35 19.44 5.41
CA HIS A 136 19.53 19.36 4.53
C HIS A 136 20.90 19.25 5.24
N GLY A 137 20.95 19.31 6.56
CA GLY A 137 22.20 19.47 7.32
C GLY A 137 22.87 18.21 7.87
N LYS A 138 22.26 17.01 7.86
CA LYS A 138 22.80 15.85 8.59
C LYS A 138 22.59 14.49 7.91
N SER A 139 23.15 14.31 6.71
CA SER A 139 23.75 13.06 6.23
C SER A 139 23.87 13.10 4.71
N SER A 140 25.07 12.87 4.20
CA SER A 140 25.39 12.73 2.77
C SER A 140 24.72 11.51 2.10
N SER A 141 23.97 10.68 2.83
CA SER A 141 23.21 9.53 2.32
C SER A 141 21.76 9.88 1.93
N GLY A 142 21.04 10.69 2.72
CA GLY A 142 19.62 11.01 2.44
C GLY A 142 19.44 11.96 1.24
N GLN A 143 20.40 12.86 1.00
CA GLN A 143 20.38 13.74 -0.18
C GLN A 143 20.65 13.02 -1.50
N LYS A 144 21.32 11.86 -1.47
CA LYS A 144 21.53 11.07 -2.69
C LYS A 144 20.21 10.52 -3.22
N GLN A 145 19.23 10.24 -2.36
CA GLN A 145 17.99 9.56 -2.73
C GLN A 145 16.98 10.48 -3.42
N LEU A 146 17.05 11.80 -3.20
CA LEU A 146 16.18 12.80 -3.85
C LEU A 146 16.75 13.23 -5.21
N GLN A 147 16.86 12.29 -6.14
CA GLN A 147 17.16 12.57 -7.55
C GLN A 147 16.11 11.87 -8.42
N PRO A 148 15.64 12.48 -9.53
CA PRO A 148 14.61 11.88 -10.38
C PRO A 148 14.97 10.46 -10.82
N GLU A 149 16.25 10.20 -11.10
CA GLU A 149 16.73 8.90 -11.57
C GLU A 149 16.50 7.78 -10.55
N HIS A 150 16.55 8.08 -9.25
CA HIS A 150 16.21 7.09 -8.22
C HIS A 150 14.71 6.77 -8.24
N PHE A 151 13.86 7.80 -8.38
CA PHE A 151 12.41 7.58 -8.50
C PHE A 151 12.05 6.70 -9.70
N LEU A 152 12.73 6.90 -10.83
CA LEU A 152 12.52 6.09 -12.03
C LEU A 152 13.05 4.66 -11.85
N ALA A 153 14.20 4.48 -11.20
CA ALA A 153 14.83 3.18 -11.01
C ALA A 153 14.01 2.24 -10.10
N ASP A 154 13.21 2.82 -9.20
CA ASP A 154 12.43 2.09 -8.20
C ASP A 154 10.94 1.92 -8.59
N ILE A 155 10.62 2.13 -9.88
CA ILE A 155 9.33 1.77 -10.49
C ILE A 155 9.51 0.55 -11.40
N TYR A 156 8.93 -0.59 -11.01
CA TYR A 156 8.87 -1.79 -11.84
C TYR A 156 7.68 -1.73 -12.79
N TYR A 157 7.96 -1.66 -14.10
CA TYR A 157 6.92 -1.53 -15.12
C TYR A 157 6.59 -2.87 -15.80
N PHE A 158 5.30 -3.19 -15.90
CA PHE A 158 4.79 -4.35 -16.63
C PHE A 158 3.80 -3.89 -17.71
N ARG A 159 4.19 -4.08 -18.98
CA ARG A 159 3.27 -3.90 -20.11
C ARG A 159 2.44 -5.17 -20.28
N ILE A 160 1.11 -5.02 -20.32
CA ILE A 160 0.19 -6.13 -20.52
C ILE A 160 -0.65 -5.86 -21.76
N CYS A 161 -0.51 -6.70 -22.77
CA CYS A 161 -1.17 -6.56 -24.07
C CYS A 161 -2.31 -7.56 -24.28
N SER A 162 -2.53 -8.49 -23.35
CA SER A 162 -3.57 -9.51 -23.45
C SER A 162 -4.05 -10.02 -22.09
N TYR A 163 -5.24 -10.62 -22.06
CA TYR A 163 -5.77 -11.26 -20.85
C TYR A 163 -4.88 -12.43 -20.36
N THR A 164 -4.25 -13.16 -21.29
CA THR A 164 -3.30 -14.23 -20.94
C THR A 164 -2.06 -13.66 -20.26
N GLU A 165 -1.51 -12.56 -20.76
CA GLU A 165 -0.42 -11.83 -20.10
C GLU A 165 -0.85 -11.31 -18.73
N GLN A 166 -2.10 -10.85 -18.59
CA GLN A 166 -2.64 -10.40 -17.30
C GLN A 166 -2.66 -11.50 -16.25
N ILE A 167 -3.17 -12.69 -16.60
CA ILE A 167 -3.16 -13.85 -15.70
C ILE A 167 -1.72 -14.25 -15.36
N ALA A 168 -0.83 -14.28 -16.36
CA ALA A 168 0.57 -14.63 -16.14
C ALA A 168 1.27 -13.63 -15.21
N ALA A 169 1.01 -12.33 -15.38
CA ALA A 169 1.55 -11.28 -14.53
C ALA A 169 1.08 -11.43 -13.08
N ILE A 170 -0.22 -11.66 -12.84
CA ILE A 170 -0.77 -11.87 -11.49
C ILE A 170 -0.12 -13.08 -10.81
N ASN A 171 -0.01 -14.21 -11.52
CA ASN A 171 0.62 -15.42 -10.97
C ASN A 171 2.12 -15.23 -10.70
N TYR A 172 2.80 -14.40 -11.49
CA TYR A 172 4.20 -14.07 -11.28
C TYR A 172 4.39 -13.07 -10.13
N LEU A 173 3.42 -12.17 -9.93
CA LEU A 173 3.51 -11.05 -8.99
C LEU A 173 3.70 -11.53 -7.54
N GLU A 174 3.02 -12.61 -7.13
CA GLU A 174 3.19 -13.17 -5.78
C GLU A 174 4.66 -13.55 -5.51
N LYS A 175 5.31 -14.23 -6.47
CA LYS A 175 6.73 -14.58 -6.36
C LYS A 175 7.61 -13.32 -6.37
N PHE A 176 7.31 -12.37 -7.25
CA PHE A 176 8.04 -11.12 -7.37
C PHE A 176 8.02 -10.29 -6.08
N LEU A 177 6.85 -10.13 -5.46
CA LEU A 177 6.69 -9.50 -4.13
C LEU A 177 7.33 -10.34 -3.01
N GLY A 178 7.49 -11.65 -3.24
CA GLY A 178 8.33 -12.54 -2.43
C GLY A 178 9.79 -12.09 -2.38
N GLU A 179 10.34 -11.70 -3.52
CA GLU A 179 11.75 -11.33 -3.72
C GLU A 179 12.02 -9.83 -3.44
N HIS A 180 10.99 -8.99 -3.58
CA HIS A 180 11.07 -7.52 -3.45
C HIS A 180 10.18 -7.02 -2.30
N LYS A 181 10.67 -7.14 -1.06
CA LYS A 181 9.95 -6.76 0.17
C LYS A 181 9.82 -5.26 0.42
N ASP A 182 10.49 -4.47 -0.40
CA ASP A 182 10.48 -3.01 -0.42
C ASP A 182 9.37 -2.44 -1.31
N ILE A 183 8.64 -3.26 -2.07
CA ILE A 183 7.46 -2.81 -2.84
C ILE A 183 6.31 -2.60 -1.87
N LEU A 184 5.79 -1.38 -1.84
CA LEU A 184 4.64 -0.98 -1.03
C LEU A 184 3.45 -0.54 -1.87
N MET A 185 3.59 -0.43 -3.19
CA MET A 185 2.49 0.00 -4.06
C MET A 185 2.48 -0.81 -5.36
N ILE A 186 1.27 -1.16 -5.79
CA ILE A 186 0.98 -1.76 -7.08
C ILE A 186 -0.14 -0.93 -7.74
N TRP A 187 0.13 -0.39 -8.92
CA TRP A 187 -0.88 0.28 -9.75
C TRP A 187 -1.27 -0.63 -10.91
N LEU A 188 -2.57 -0.85 -11.09
CA LEU A 188 -3.13 -1.51 -12.27
C LEU A 188 -3.91 -0.47 -13.08
N CYS A 189 -3.34 -0.06 -14.22
CA CYS A 189 -3.99 0.85 -15.15
C CYS A 189 -4.95 0.08 -16.07
N GLY A 190 -6.23 0.43 -16.04
CA GLY A 190 -7.30 -0.03 -16.93
C GLY A 190 -8.45 0.98 -16.99
N PRO A 191 -9.60 0.67 -17.63
CA PRO A 191 -10.75 1.57 -17.69
C PRO A 191 -11.24 1.96 -16.29
N GLU A 192 -11.15 1.02 -15.36
CA GLU A 192 -11.16 1.21 -13.91
C GLU A 192 -9.71 1.01 -13.45
N CYS A 193 -9.09 2.04 -12.85
CA CYS A 193 -7.73 1.93 -12.35
C CYS A 193 -7.80 1.46 -10.89
N SER A 194 -6.92 0.56 -10.47
CA SER A 194 -6.85 0.12 -9.07
C SER A 194 -5.46 0.35 -8.50
N VAL A 195 -5.41 0.74 -7.23
CA VAL A 195 -4.20 0.83 -6.40
C VAL A 195 -4.28 -0.24 -5.35
N ASP A 196 -3.21 -1.00 -5.17
CA ASP A 196 -3.04 -1.88 -4.02
C ASP A 196 -1.78 -1.44 -3.29
N CYS A 197 -1.91 -0.90 -2.07
CA CYS A 197 -0.76 -0.58 -1.22
C CYS A 197 -0.55 -1.74 -0.24
N HIS A 198 0.67 -2.22 -0.05
CA HIS A 198 1.01 -3.38 0.80
C HIS A 198 1.73 -2.97 2.08
#